data_AF-A0A948U3B2-F1
#
_entry.id   AF-A0A948U3B2-F1
#
_cell.length_a   1.000
_cell.length_b   1.000
_cell.length_c   1.000
_cell.angle_alpha   90.00
_cell.angle_beta   90.00
_cell.angle_gamma   90.00
#
_symmetry.space_group_name_H-M   'P 1'
#
loop_
_entity.id
_entity.type
_entity.pdbx_description
1 polymer ?
#
loop_
_entity_poly.entity_id
_entity_poly.type
_entity_poly.pdbx_seq_one_letter_code
_entity_poly.pdbx_strand_id
1 'polypeptide(L)'
;MLDPKFLEGLSTQLSAQISGALAATPAADIEKNLRAMLTAAFARLDLVTREDFEVQKELLARARARLATLESRLADLEAHRKP
;
A
#
# COMPACT_ATOMS: atom_id res chain seq x y z
N MET A 1 -3.91 4.48 1.36
CA MET A 1 -4.43 3.24 2.00
C MET A 1 -5.39 2.60 1.02
N LEU A 2 -5.54 1.27 1.04
CA LEU A 2 -6.50 0.59 0.18
C LEU A 2 -7.93 1.02 0.55
N ASP A 3 -8.71 1.46 -0.45
CA ASP A 3 -10.08 1.96 -0.25
C ASP A 3 -11.10 0.82 -0.05
N PRO A 4 -11.99 0.88 0.96
CA PRO A 4 -13.00 -0.16 1.19
C PRO A 4 -13.96 -0.36 0.02
N LYS A 5 -14.38 0.73 -0.63
CA LYS A 5 -15.29 0.70 -1.79
C LYS A 5 -14.67 -0.01 -3.00
N PHE A 6 -13.34 0.03 -3.11
CA PHE A 6 -12.62 -0.68 -4.17
C PHE A 6 -12.63 -2.20 -3.94
N LEU A 7 -12.42 -2.65 -2.69
CA LEU A 7 -12.50 -4.07 -2.34
C LEU A 7 -13.89 -4.66 -2.60
N GLU A 8 -14.92 -3.86 -2.31
CA GLU A 8 -16.31 -4.22 -2.57
C GLU A 8 -16.58 -4.36 -4.08
N GLY A 9 -16.13 -3.39 -4.89
CA GLY A 9 -16.22 -3.46 -6.35
C GLY A 9 -15.47 -4.64 -6.97
N LEU A 10 -14.26 -4.95 -6.46
CA LEU A 10 -13.52 -6.15 -6.86
C LEU A 10 -14.27 -7.44 -6.52
N SER A 11 -14.82 -7.54 -5.31
CA SER A 11 -15.60 -8.71 -4.87
C SER A 11 -16.81 -8.95 -5.78
N THR A 12 -17.54 -7.88 -6.13
CA THR A 12 -18.70 -7.98 -7.03
C THR A 12 -18.29 -8.40 -8.44
N GLN A 13 -17.23 -7.79 -9.01
CA GLN A 13 -16.74 -8.16 -10.34
C GLN A 13 -16.20 -9.61 -10.39
N LEU A 14 -15.49 -10.05 -9.35
CA LEU A 14 -14.96 -11.41 -9.25
C LEU A 14 -16.10 -12.43 -9.21
N SER A 15 -17.12 -12.17 -8.38
CA SER A 15 -18.29 -13.04 -8.24
C SER A 15 -19.07 -13.15 -9.55
N ALA A 16 -19.25 -12.05 -10.28
CA ALA A 16 -19.94 -12.04 -11.57
C ALA A 16 -19.18 -12.81 -12.66
N GLN A 17 -17.86 -12.65 -12.73
CA GLN A 17 -17.00 -13.35 -13.71
C GLN A 17 -16.90 -14.85 -13.41
N ILE A 18 -16.77 -15.25 -12.14
CA ILE A 18 -16.78 -16.66 -11.73
C ILE A 18 -18.13 -17.30 -12.08
N SER A 19 -19.25 -16.64 -11.77
CA SER A 19 -20.59 -17.18 -12.04
C SER A 19 -20.84 -17.33 -13.55
N GLY A 20 -20.39 -16.38 -14.37
CA GLY A 20 -20.50 -16.45 -15.82
C GLY A 20 -19.59 -17.51 -16.44
N ALA A 21 -18.37 -17.68 -15.94
CA ALA A 21 -17.41 -18.62 -16.49
C ALA A 21 -17.68 -20.08 -16.08
N LEU A 22 -18.22 -20.31 -14.87
CA LEU A 22 -18.73 -21.63 -14.44
C LEU A 22 -19.91 -22.12 -15.29
N ALA A 23 -20.72 -21.21 -15.83
CA ALA A 23 -21.86 -21.53 -16.67
C ALA A 23 -21.49 -21.79 -18.15
N ALA A 24 -20.31 -21.37 -18.60
CA ALA A 24 -19.99 -21.28 -20.03
C ALA A 24 -18.67 -21.94 -20.47
N THR A 25 -17.75 -22.31 -19.56
CA THR A 25 -16.38 -22.69 -19.95
C THR A 25 -15.70 -23.73 -19.02
N PRO A 26 -14.70 -24.48 -19.52
CA PRO A 26 -13.90 -25.41 -18.72
C PRO A 26 -13.13 -24.70 -17.59
N ALA A 27 -12.81 -25.43 -16.51
CA ALA A 27 -12.13 -24.89 -15.33
C ALA A 27 -10.81 -24.14 -15.63
N ALA A 28 -10.08 -24.53 -16.69
CA ALA A 28 -8.83 -23.89 -17.09
C ALA A 28 -9.00 -22.45 -17.62
N ASP A 29 -10.09 -22.13 -18.30
CA ASP A 29 -10.36 -20.77 -18.80
C ASP A 29 -10.80 -19.83 -17.67
N ILE A 30 -11.45 -20.38 -16.64
CA ILE A 30 -11.80 -19.66 -15.41
C ILE A 30 -10.54 -19.19 -14.69
N GLU A 31 -9.57 -20.10 -14.53
CA GLU A 31 -8.28 -19.78 -13.88
C GLU A 31 -7.54 -18.66 -14.63
N LYS A 32 -7.51 -18.73 -15.96
CA LYS A 32 -6.86 -17.73 -16.81
C LYS A 32 -7.50 -16.34 -16.67
N ASN A 33 -8.82 -16.27 -16.70
CA ASN A 33 -9.57 -15.01 -16.55
C ASN A 33 -9.41 -14.42 -15.14
N LEU A 34 -9.42 -15.27 -14.10
CA LEU A 34 -9.16 -14.85 -12.72
C LEU A 34 -7.75 -14.26 -12.57
N ARG A 35 -6.73 -14.91 -13.13
CA ARG A 35 -5.35 -14.39 -13.12
C ARG A 35 -5.26 -13.02 -13.80
N ALA A 36 -5.83 -12.88 -14.99
CA ALA A 36 -5.81 -11.62 -15.73
C ALA A 36 -6.51 -10.49 -14.96
N MET A 37 -7.63 -10.77 -14.31
CA MET A 37 -8.34 -9.82 -13.45
C MET A 37 -7.52 -9.41 -12.23
N LEU A 38 -6.91 -10.37 -11.52
CA LEU A 38 -6.07 -10.08 -10.36
C LEU A 38 -4.86 -9.24 -10.75
N THR A 39 -4.21 -9.55 -11.88
CA THR A 39 -3.10 -8.75 -12.41
C THR A 39 -3.56 -7.34 -12.77
N ALA A 40 -4.72 -7.19 -13.42
CA ALA A 40 -5.28 -5.86 -13.74
C ALA A 40 -5.70 -5.09 -12.48
N ALA A 41 -6.20 -5.76 -11.45
CA ALA A 41 -6.53 -5.16 -10.17
C ALA A 41 -5.28 -4.68 -9.43
N PHE A 42 -4.23 -5.51 -9.36
CA PHE A 42 -2.95 -5.13 -8.75
C PHE A 42 -2.25 -4.01 -9.51
N ALA A 43 -2.37 -3.95 -10.84
CA ALA A 43 -1.82 -2.85 -11.64
C ALA A 43 -2.54 -1.50 -11.40
N ARG A 44 -3.79 -1.52 -10.94
CA ARG A 44 -4.56 -0.31 -10.56
C ARG A 44 -4.33 0.13 -9.12
N LEU A 45 -3.63 -0.68 -8.33
CA LEU A 45 -3.24 -0.32 -6.98
C LEU A 45 -1.87 0.36 -7.05
N ASP A 46 -1.70 1.47 -6.33
CA ASP A 46 -0.40 2.10 -6.09
C ASP A 46 0.44 1.22 -5.15
N LEU A 47 0.80 0.02 -5.62
CA LEU A 47 1.55 -0.95 -4.85
C LEU A 47 2.99 -0.49 -4.74
N VAL A 48 3.44 -0.34 -3.50
CA VAL A 48 4.83 -0.12 -3.18
C VAL A 48 5.45 -1.48 -2.84
N THR A 49 6.66 -1.75 -3.31
CA THR A 49 7.32 -3.00 -2.96
C THR A 49 7.59 -3.05 -1.47
N ARG A 50 7.68 -4.25 -0.90
CA ARG A 50 8.02 -4.41 0.52
C ARG A 50 9.39 -3.78 0.83
N GLU A 51 10.32 -3.89 -0.10
CA GLU A 51 11.67 -3.32 0.03
C GLU A 51 11.62 -1.79 0.09
N ASP A 52 10.92 -1.14 -0.84
CA ASP A 52 10.73 0.32 -0.84
C ASP A 52 10.05 0.80 0.45
N PHE A 53 9.07 0.04 0.97
CA PHE A 53 8.42 0.36 2.23
C PHE A 53 9.39 0.33 3.41
N GLU A 54 10.23 -0.71 3.51
CA GLU A 54 11.22 -0.79 4.59
C GLU A 54 12.28 0.33 4.47
N VAL A 55 12.68 0.71 3.25
CA VAL A 55 13.56 1.86 3.01
C VAL A 55 12.93 3.15 3.53
N GLN A 56 11.66 3.42 3.21
CA GLN A 56 10.97 4.63 3.69
C GLN A 56 10.82 4.64 5.21
N LYS A 57 10.56 3.47 5.81
CA LYS A 57 10.48 3.31 7.27
C LYS A 57 11.81 3.61 7.94
N GLU A 58 12.93 3.15 7.37
CA GLU A 58 14.27 3.45 7.89
C GLU A 58 14.61 4.94 7.74
N LEU A 59 14.33 5.54 6.59
CA LEU A 59 14.51 6.98 6.37
C LEU A 59 13.71 7.80 7.38
N LEU A 60 12.46 7.42 7.66
CA LEU A 60 11.63 8.06 8.67
C LEU A 60 12.22 7.94 10.07
N ALA A 61 12.76 6.76 10.44
CA ALA A 61 13.42 6.57 11.73
C ALA A 61 14.65 7.49 11.88
N ARG A 62 15.47 7.59 10.83
CA ARG A 62 16.64 8.48 10.81
C ARG A 62 16.23 9.96 10.90
N ALA A 63 15.17 10.37 10.20
CA ALA A 63 14.64 11.73 10.26
C ALA A 63 14.17 12.09 11.68
N ARG A 64 13.45 11.19 12.36
CA ARG A 64 13.03 11.37 13.76
C ARG A 64 14.22 11.51 14.71
N ALA A 65 15.26 10.70 14.55
CA ALA A 65 16.47 10.81 15.37
C ALA A 65 17.18 12.16 15.19
N ARG A 66 17.26 12.65 13.94
CA ARG A 66 17.82 13.97 13.63
C ARG A 66 16.98 15.10 14.22
N LEU A 67 15.65 15.01 14.12
CA LEU A 67 14.73 15.97 14.73
C LEU A 67 14.95 16.05 16.23
N ALA A 68 14.98 14.92 16.95
CA ALA A 68 15.21 14.91 18.39
C ALA A 68 16.55 15.57 18.78
N THR A 69 17.60 15.34 17.98
CA THR A 69 18.91 15.98 18.20
C THR A 69 18.85 17.48 17.99
N LEU A 70 18.18 17.95 16.95
CA LEU A 70 18.02 19.38 16.66
C LEU A 70 17.15 20.06 17.71
N GLU A 71 16.07 19.43 18.15
CA GLU A 71 15.21 19.91 19.24
C GLU A 71 16.00 20.06 20.55
N SER A 72 16.84 19.08 20.90
CA SER A 72 17.73 19.18 22.08
C SER A 72 18.68 20.37 21.97
N ARG A 73 19.35 20.51 20.82
CA ARG A 73 20.29 21.63 20.59
C ARG A 73 19.58 22.98 20.62
N LEU A 74 18.37 23.05 20.10
CA LEU A 74 17.56 24.27 20.14
C LEU A 74 17.19 24.63 21.58
N ALA A 75 16.75 23.65 22.37
CA ALA A 75 16.43 23.85 23.79
C ALA A 75 17.66 24.37 24.58
N ASP A 76 18.84 23.79 24.32
CA ASP A 76 20.09 24.28 24.94
C ASP A 76 20.36 25.74 24.55
N LEU A 77 20.29 26.07 23.26
CA LEU A 77 20.51 27.44 22.78
C LEU A 77 19.49 28.43 23.34
N GLU A 78 18.22 28.04 23.45
CA GLU A 78 17.15 28.85 24.04
C GLU A 78 17.38 29.08 25.54
N ALA A 79 17.89 28.07 26.26
CA ALA A 79 18.25 28.20 27.68
C ALA A 79 19.42 29.18 27.90
N HIS A 80 20.41 29.19 27.01
CA HIS A 80 21.55 30.11 27.07
C HIS A 80 21.24 31.53 26.55
N ARG A 81 20.12 31.70 25.84
CA ARG A 81 19.70 32.99 25.25
C ARG A 81 18.67 33.75 26.10
N LYS A 82 18.03 33.11 27.09
CA LYS A 82 17.22 33.84 28.07
C LYS A 82 18.14 34.81 28.86
N PRO A 83 17.72 36.07 29.06
CA PRO A 83 18.51 37.05 29.82
C PRO A 83 18.70 36.62 31.27
#